data_AF-A0A2E5Y749-F1
#
_entry.id   AF-A0A2E5Y749-F1
#
_cell.length_a   1.000
_cell.length_b   1.000
_cell.length_c   1.000
_cell.angle_alpha   90.00
_cell.angle_beta   90.00
_cell.angle_gamma   90.00
#
_symmetry.space_group_name_H-M   'P 1'
#
loop_
_entity.id
_entity.type
_entity.pdbx_description
1 polymer ?
#
loop_
_entity_poly.entity_id
_entity_poly.type
_entity_poly.pdbx_seq_one_letter_code
_entity_poly.pdbx_strand_id
1 'polypeptide(L)'
;MKRVLTDNPDGTVVVKRTKKEVTNSAVLAYIRDNGFGEPTPPLTPALQADVFRQHYYDKQELMDFCHDKGISTTGLKEDLNKRIEIYLRTGQKIVVKPVPRSSIPDSQGGLRLDKRVVNYKSDSKTRAFFERHLPGFTGFSALVQKQIKQRLADGEVFTYGEAIEMHNQFMRDKQSGRLTTVAHDSCQYNQFFMDYKADEGQKLHSNKDAWMLVRNSAGPKTYRRYQGRIAEIRQILSVGEVQQETETDKPLTCPDVI
;
A
#
# COMPACT_ATOMS: atom_id res chain seq x y z
N MET A 1 -9.20 16.37 -23.61
CA MET A 1 -8.42 16.82 -22.43
C MET A 1 -8.52 18.34 -22.34
N LYS A 2 -9.11 18.93 -21.30
CA LYS A 2 -9.12 20.41 -21.15
C LYS A 2 -8.00 20.82 -20.19
N ARG A 3 -7.06 21.65 -20.67
CA ARG A 3 -6.01 22.29 -19.88
C ARG A 3 -6.60 23.61 -19.36
N VAL A 4 -6.55 23.85 -18.06
CA VAL A 4 -6.84 25.17 -17.49
C VAL A 4 -5.49 25.84 -17.28
N LEU A 5 -5.28 26.95 -18.00
CA LEU A 5 -4.14 27.83 -17.80
C LEU A 5 -4.55 28.86 -16.75
N THR A 6 -3.73 29.04 -15.73
CA THR A 6 -3.87 30.14 -14.79
C THR A 6 -2.53 30.85 -14.72
N ASP A 7 -2.51 32.13 -15.07
CA ASP A 7 -1.32 32.96 -15.00
C ASP A 7 -1.07 33.42 -13.56
N ASN A 8 0.12 33.15 -13.06
CA ASN A 8 0.65 33.76 -11.85
C ASN A 8 1.30 35.11 -12.20
N PRO A 9 1.35 36.07 -11.25
CA PRO A 9 1.92 37.40 -11.48
C PRO A 9 3.44 37.42 -11.75
N ASP A 10 4.13 36.28 -11.69
CA ASP A 10 5.55 36.10 -11.99
C ASP A 10 5.82 35.54 -13.41
N GLY A 11 4.78 35.40 -14.25
CA GLY A 11 4.91 34.89 -15.61
C GLY A 11 5.11 33.37 -15.70
N THR A 12 4.99 32.65 -14.57
CA THR A 12 5.12 31.19 -14.55
C THR A 12 3.80 30.52 -14.90
N VAL A 13 3.74 29.84 -16.06
CA VAL A 13 2.57 29.03 -16.45
C VAL A 13 2.56 27.73 -15.65
N VAL A 14 1.72 27.64 -14.61
CA VAL A 14 1.53 26.40 -13.86
C VAL A 14 0.51 25.52 -14.58
N VAL A 15 0.99 24.48 -15.28
CA VAL A 15 0.13 23.43 -15.83
C VAL A 15 -0.35 22.52 -14.71
N LYS A 16 -1.48 22.85 -14.08
CA LYS A 16 -2.14 21.93 -13.14
C LYS A 16 -2.76 20.78 -13.93
N ARG A 17 -2.16 19.59 -13.81
CA ARG A 17 -2.78 18.33 -14.25
C ARG A 17 -3.89 17.97 -13.27
N THR A 18 -5.14 18.36 -13.55
CA THR A 18 -6.30 17.79 -12.85
C THR A 18 -6.47 16.35 -13.32
N LYS A 19 -6.07 15.39 -12.49
CA LYS A 19 -6.39 13.99 -12.71
C LYS A 19 -7.91 13.86 -12.58
N LYS A 20 -8.56 13.32 -13.61
CA LYS A 20 -10.02 13.19 -13.67
C LYS A 20 -10.50 12.36 -12.47
N GLU A 21 -11.06 13.03 -11.47
CA GLU A 21 -11.69 12.43 -10.27
C GLU A 21 -13.11 11.91 -10.55
N VAL A 22 -13.59 12.02 -11.79
CA VAL A 22 -14.98 11.73 -12.19
C VAL A 22 -15.31 10.24 -12.09
N THR A 23 -14.34 9.33 -12.32
CA THR A 23 -14.55 7.87 -12.19
C THR A 23 -14.78 7.43 -10.74
N ASN A 24 -14.22 8.14 -9.76
CA ASN A 24 -14.46 7.84 -8.35
C ASN A 24 -15.93 8.04 -7.96
N SER A 25 -16.64 9.03 -8.54
CA SER A 25 -17.99 9.37 -8.10
C SER A 25 -19.00 8.24 -8.35
N ALA A 26 -18.99 7.64 -9.55
CA ALA A 26 -19.89 6.54 -9.90
C ALA A 26 -19.58 5.27 -9.09
N VAL A 27 -18.29 4.99 -8.86
CA VAL A 27 -17.86 3.86 -8.01
C VAL A 27 -18.26 4.08 -6.55
N LEU A 28 -18.09 5.30 -6.03
CA LEU A 28 -18.51 5.66 -4.68
C LEU A 28 -20.03 5.61 -4.50
N ALA A 29 -20.80 5.99 -5.53
CA ALA A 29 -22.26 5.84 -5.55
C ALA A 29 -22.66 4.37 -5.55
N TYR A 30 -22.09 3.54 -6.43
CA TYR A 30 -22.34 2.10 -6.43
C TYR A 30 -21.99 1.44 -5.09
N ILE A 31 -20.86 1.81 -4.48
CA ILE A 31 -20.46 1.34 -3.15
C ILE A 31 -21.54 1.68 -2.12
N ARG A 32 -22.00 2.94 -2.09
CA ARG A 32 -23.03 3.43 -1.17
C ARG A 32 -24.38 2.73 -1.38
N ASP A 33 -24.85 2.67 -2.62
CA ASP A 33 -26.22 2.23 -2.96
C ASP A 33 -26.41 0.72 -2.79
N ASN A 34 -25.32 -0.06 -2.88
CA ASN A 34 -25.35 -1.51 -2.69
C ASN A 34 -24.91 -1.94 -1.29
N GLY A 35 -24.80 -0.99 -0.34
CA GLY A 35 -24.37 -1.27 1.04
C GLY A 35 -22.96 -1.88 1.13
N PHE A 36 -22.12 -1.61 0.13
CA PHE A 36 -20.73 -2.02 0.16
C PHE A 36 -19.90 -0.98 0.87
N GLY A 37 -18.93 -1.45 1.64
CA GLY A 37 -18.08 -0.57 2.42
C GLY A 37 -18.84 0.15 3.52
N GLU A 38 -19.32 -0.59 4.53
CA GLU A 38 -19.55 0.04 5.83
C GLU A 38 -18.33 0.89 6.14
N PRO A 39 -18.51 2.21 6.36
CA PRO A 39 -17.38 3.10 6.57
C PRO A 39 -16.56 2.50 7.69
N THR A 40 -15.26 2.28 7.42
CA THR A 40 -14.34 1.77 8.43
C THR A 40 -14.58 2.58 9.70
N PRO A 41 -15.02 1.92 10.80
CA PRO A 41 -15.40 2.64 11.99
C PRO A 41 -14.16 3.39 12.49
N PRO A 42 -14.32 4.63 12.97
CA PRO A 42 -13.19 5.44 13.40
C PRO A 42 -12.42 4.68 14.48
N LEU A 43 -11.10 4.70 14.38
CA LEU A 43 -10.23 4.00 15.31
C LEU A 43 -10.24 4.73 16.67
N THR A 44 -11.16 4.31 17.53
CA THR A 44 -11.38 4.91 18.86
C THR A 44 -11.13 3.88 19.96
N PRO A 45 -10.85 4.31 21.21
CA PRO A 45 -10.66 3.38 22.33
C PRO A 45 -11.88 2.53 22.65
N ALA A 46 -13.08 2.98 22.24
CA ALA A 46 -14.33 2.24 22.45
C ALA A 46 -14.60 1.21 21.34
N LEU A 47 -13.76 1.15 20.30
CA LEU A 47 -13.89 0.20 19.21
C LEU A 47 -13.63 -1.23 19.72
N GLN A 48 -14.55 -2.14 19.43
CA GLN A 48 -14.37 -3.55 19.79
C GLN A 48 -13.22 -4.17 18.98
N ALA A 49 -12.36 -4.96 19.64
CA ALA A 49 -11.18 -5.57 19.01
C ALA A 49 -11.54 -6.47 17.81
N ASP A 50 -12.69 -7.16 17.88
CA ASP A 50 -13.13 -8.05 16.81
C ASP A 50 -13.66 -7.28 15.59
N VAL A 51 -14.22 -6.08 15.82
CA VAL A 51 -14.57 -5.15 14.74
C VAL A 51 -13.29 -4.60 14.12
N PHE A 52 -12.35 -4.12 14.94
CA PHE A 52 -11.04 -3.64 14.47
C PHE A 52 -10.35 -4.63 13.53
N ARG A 53 -10.34 -5.93 13.88
CA ARG A 53 -9.72 -7.00 13.07
C ARG A 53 -10.38 -7.19 11.69
N GLN A 54 -11.65 -6.83 11.54
CA GLN A 54 -12.40 -6.99 10.28
C GLN A 54 -12.21 -5.83 9.30
N HIS A 55 -11.70 -4.70 9.78
CA HIS A 55 -11.51 -3.49 8.98
C HIS A 55 -10.05 -3.23 8.63
N TYR A 56 -9.85 -2.48 7.55
CA TYR A 56 -8.54 -2.05 7.10
C TYR A 56 -8.29 -0.61 7.56
N TYR A 57 -7.21 -0.40 8.30
CA TYR A 57 -6.71 0.91 8.71
C TYR A 57 -5.39 1.20 8.01
N ASP A 58 -5.17 2.43 7.56
CA ASP A 58 -3.91 2.84 6.98
C ASP A 58 -2.82 2.95 8.06
N LYS A 59 -1.56 2.83 7.62
CA LYS A 59 -0.44 2.82 8.58
C LYS A 59 -0.37 4.11 9.39
N GLN A 60 -0.66 5.24 8.78
CA GLN A 60 -0.66 6.53 9.47
C GLN A 60 -1.75 6.57 10.56
N GLU A 61 -2.97 6.12 10.25
CA GLU A 61 -4.07 6.06 11.22
C GLU A 61 -3.71 5.17 12.43
N LEU A 62 -3.07 4.02 12.19
CA LEU A 62 -2.59 3.14 13.27
C LEU A 62 -1.49 3.81 14.11
N MET A 63 -0.61 4.58 13.46
CA MET A 63 0.45 5.32 14.16
C MET A 63 -0.12 6.44 15.02
N ASP A 64 -1.08 7.20 14.50
CA ASP A 64 -1.72 8.31 15.20
C ASP A 64 -2.46 7.81 16.43
N PHE A 65 -3.23 6.72 16.29
CA PHE A 65 -3.88 6.08 17.45
C PHE A 65 -2.87 5.60 18.49
N CYS A 66 -1.78 4.97 18.06
CA CYS A 66 -0.73 4.55 18.98
C CYS A 66 -0.10 5.75 19.71
N HIS A 67 0.16 6.86 19.01
CA HIS A 67 0.68 8.08 19.61
C HIS A 67 -0.28 8.63 20.69
N ASP A 68 -1.56 8.77 20.36
CA ASP A 68 -2.59 9.28 21.27
C ASP A 68 -2.78 8.40 22.52
N LYS A 69 -2.57 7.10 22.39
CA LYS A 69 -2.70 6.15 23.51
C LYS A 69 -1.38 5.84 24.20
N GLY A 70 -0.26 6.43 23.78
CA GLY A 70 1.07 6.14 24.33
C GLY A 70 1.50 4.68 24.12
N ILE A 71 1.05 4.07 23.02
CA ILE A 71 1.48 2.74 22.56
C ILE A 71 2.71 2.92 21.67
N SER A 72 3.63 1.96 21.72
CA SER A 72 4.83 1.98 20.87
C SER A 72 4.47 1.93 19.37
N THR A 73 5.05 2.84 18.58
CA THR A 73 4.88 2.91 17.12
C THR A 73 5.99 2.18 16.33
N THR A 74 6.95 1.55 16.99
CA THR A 74 8.04 0.82 16.32
C THR A 74 7.56 -0.47 15.67
N GLY A 75 7.95 -0.71 14.42
CA GLY A 75 7.69 -1.99 13.75
C GLY A 75 7.05 -1.83 12.36
N LEU A 76 6.54 -2.93 11.84
CA LEU A 76 5.71 -3.00 10.65
C LEU A 76 4.23 -2.73 10.99
N LYS A 77 3.39 -2.60 9.97
CA LYS A 77 1.94 -2.37 10.13
C LYS A 77 1.28 -3.46 11.01
N GLU A 78 1.73 -4.71 10.88
CA GLU A 78 1.23 -5.81 11.72
C GLU A 78 1.58 -5.66 13.19
N ASP A 79 2.75 -5.12 13.52
CA ASP A 79 3.14 -4.90 14.91
C ASP A 79 2.22 -3.85 15.53
N LEU A 80 1.85 -2.82 14.76
CA LEU A 80 0.85 -1.83 15.18
C LEU A 80 -0.52 -2.48 15.36
N ASN A 81 -1.00 -3.24 14.36
CA ASN A 81 -2.28 -3.95 14.43
C ASN A 81 -2.37 -4.86 15.66
N LYS A 82 -1.35 -5.67 15.92
CA LYS A 82 -1.31 -6.58 17.09
C LYS A 82 -1.38 -5.81 18.41
N ARG A 83 -0.62 -4.72 18.54
CA ARG A 83 -0.63 -3.90 19.76
C ARG A 83 -1.97 -3.20 19.97
N ILE A 84 -2.56 -2.68 18.89
CA ILE A 84 -3.87 -2.03 18.95
C ILE A 84 -4.95 -3.06 19.29
N GLU A 85 -4.94 -4.26 18.69
CA GLU A 85 -5.87 -5.34 19.02
C GLU A 85 -5.79 -5.70 20.52
N ILE A 86 -4.58 -5.88 21.06
CA ILE A 86 -4.36 -6.17 22.48
C ILE A 86 -4.85 -5.03 23.36
N TYR A 87 -4.56 -3.79 22.98
CA TYR A 87 -5.02 -2.61 23.70
C TYR A 87 -6.55 -2.50 23.72
N LEU A 88 -7.22 -2.69 22.58
CA LEU A 88 -8.69 -2.66 22.51
C LEU A 88 -9.34 -3.80 23.31
N ARG A 89 -8.71 -4.98 23.37
CA ARG A 89 -9.24 -6.14 24.09
C ARG A 89 -9.00 -6.08 25.61
N THR A 90 -7.88 -5.52 26.04
CA THR A 90 -7.41 -5.65 27.45
C THR A 90 -7.14 -4.32 28.15
N GLY A 91 -7.07 -3.21 27.41
CA GLY A 91 -6.56 -1.92 27.88
C GLY A 91 -5.04 -1.88 28.11
N GLN A 92 -4.33 -3.00 27.93
CA GLN A 92 -2.90 -3.08 28.21
C GLN A 92 -2.04 -2.55 27.06
N LYS A 93 -0.94 -1.89 27.43
CA LYS A 93 0.07 -1.40 26.49
C LYS A 93 1.26 -2.33 26.53
N ILE A 94 1.57 -2.97 25.40
CA ILE A 94 2.77 -3.79 25.30
C ILE A 94 4.00 -2.88 25.40
N VAL A 95 4.79 -3.08 26.45
CA VAL A 95 6.07 -2.43 26.60
C VAL A 95 7.05 -3.08 25.62
N VAL A 96 7.42 -2.32 24.60
CA VAL A 96 8.50 -2.70 23.69
C VAL A 96 9.78 -2.15 24.29
N LYS A 97 10.81 -3.00 24.43
CA LYS A 97 12.13 -2.53 24.82
C LYS A 97 12.53 -1.40 23.87
N PRO A 98 12.89 -0.21 24.38
CA PRO A 98 13.32 0.88 23.53
C PRO A 98 14.53 0.39 22.72
N VAL A 99 14.41 0.37 21.40
CA VAL A 99 15.59 0.32 20.55
C VAL A 99 16.30 1.64 20.77
N PRO A 100 17.59 1.66 21.17
CA PRO A 100 18.30 2.90 21.46
C PRO A 100 18.16 3.87 20.29
N ARG A 101 17.58 5.05 20.56
CA ARG A 101 17.21 6.06 19.55
C ARG A 101 18.40 6.78 18.92
N SER A 102 19.63 6.37 19.21
CA SER A 102 20.84 7.13 18.85
C SER A 102 21.79 6.44 17.88
N SER A 103 21.47 5.26 17.32
CA SER A 103 22.37 4.72 16.30
C SER A 103 22.11 5.41 14.96
N ILE A 104 23.15 6.05 14.45
CA ILE A 104 23.21 6.50 13.06
C ILE A 104 22.91 5.28 12.17
N PRO A 105 22.02 5.38 11.15
CA PRO A 105 21.76 4.27 10.23
C PRO A 105 23.07 3.77 9.61
N ASP A 106 23.21 2.46 9.45
CA ASP A 106 24.43 1.85 8.90
C ASP A 106 24.81 2.46 7.54
N SER A 107 23.79 2.85 6.78
CA SER A 107 23.88 3.48 5.47
C SER A 107 24.62 4.82 5.45
N GLN A 108 24.68 5.53 6.58
CA GLN A 108 25.39 6.82 6.69
C GLN A 108 26.90 6.62 6.83
N GLY A 109 27.34 5.51 7.43
CA GLY A 109 28.76 5.20 7.62
C GLY A 109 29.39 4.42 6.47
N GLY A 110 28.80 4.44 5.26
CA GLY A 110 29.22 3.65 4.11
C GLY A 110 28.91 2.15 4.24
N LEU A 111 28.33 1.55 3.21
CA LEU A 111 28.00 0.12 3.18
C LEU A 111 29.05 -0.65 2.38
N ARG A 112 29.48 -1.80 2.93
CA ARG A 112 30.41 -2.76 2.33
C ARG A 112 30.00 -4.18 2.73
N LEU A 113 30.39 -5.19 1.96
CA LEU A 113 29.90 -6.56 2.15
C LEU A 113 30.27 -7.16 3.52
N ASP A 114 31.45 -6.84 4.03
CA ASP A 114 31.96 -7.28 5.34
C ASP A 114 31.43 -6.44 6.52
N LYS A 115 30.70 -5.35 6.26
CA LYS A 115 30.16 -4.51 7.34
C LYS A 115 29.07 -5.28 8.08
N ARG A 116 29.22 -5.35 9.40
CA ARG A 116 28.19 -5.86 10.30
C ARG A 116 26.92 -5.03 10.19
N VAL A 117 25.78 -5.71 10.13
CA VAL A 117 24.46 -5.08 10.22
C VAL A 117 24.17 -4.78 11.69
N VAL A 118 23.91 -3.51 12.00
CA VAL A 118 23.64 -3.04 13.37
C VAL A 118 22.36 -2.22 13.40
N ASN A 119 22.22 -1.25 12.51
CA ASN A 119 21.03 -0.42 12.35
C ASN A 119 20.59 -0.38 10.88
N TYR A 120 19.99 -1.49 10.45
CA TYR A 120 19.44 -1.63 9.11
C TYR A 120 18.26 -0.69 8.87
N LYS A 121 18.32 0.07 7.76
CA LYS A 121 17.21 0.84 7.21
C LYS A 121 17.09 0.59 5.71
N SER A 122 15.88 0.35 5.23
CA SER A 122 15.58 0.25 3.80
C SER A 122 15.49 1.64 3.15
N ASP A 123 16.55 2.45 3.29
CA ASP A 123 16.65 3.79 2.72
C ASP A 123 17.27 3.79 1.32
N SER A 124 17.37 4.96 0.70
CA SER A 124 17.91 5.12 -0.65
C SER A 124 19.37 4.67 -0.77
N LYS A 125 20.19 4.95 0.25
CA LYS A 125 21.60 4.54 0.30
C LYS A 125 21.76 3.02 0.38
N THR A 126 20.94 2.37 1.21
CA THR A 126 20.91 0.90 1.32
C THR A 126 20.37 0.27 0.05
N ARG A 127 19.34 0.88 -0.57
CA ARG A 127 18.83 0.46 -1.87
C ARG A 127 19.93 0.49 -2.94
N ALA A 128 20.65 1.61 -3.09
CA ALA A 128 21.74 1.73 -4.06
C ALA A 128 22.86 0.71 -3.81
N PHE A 129 23.15 0.39 -2.55
CA PHE A 129 24.11 -0.67 -2.21
C PHE A 129 23.63 -2.06 -2.66
N PHE A 130 22.36 -2.39 -2.44
CA PHE A 130 21.79 -3.66 -2.89
C PHE A 130 21.73 -3.73 -4.42
N GLU A 131 21.29 -2.68 -5.10
CA GLU A 131 21.23 -2.62 -6.57
C GLU A 131 22.59 -2.89 -7.23
N ARG A 132 23.70 -2.43 -6.63
CA ARG A 132 25.05 -2.71 -7.14
C ARG A 132 25.46 -4.18 -7.07
N HIS A 133 24.91 -4.94 -6.13
CA HIS A 133 25.31 -6.34 -5.88
C HIS A 133 24.24 -7.36 -6.30
N LEU A 134 23.04 -6.89 -6.64
CA LEU A 134 21.89 -7.70 -7.02
C LEU A 134 21.36 -7.23 -8.37
N PRO A 135 21.83 -7.81 -9.49
CA PRO A 135 21.26 -7.56 -10.81
C PRO A 135 19.76 -7.87 -10.81
N GLY A 136 18.93 -6.92 -11.24
CA GLY A 136 17.47 -7.10 -11.25
C GLY A 136 16.78 -6.81 -9.90
N PHE A 137 17.46 -6.17 -8.95
CA PHE A 137 16.85 -5.73 -7.70
C PHE A 137 15.71 -4.72 -7.95
N THR A 138 14.47 -5.14 -7.72
CA THR A 138 13.28 -4.29 -7.88
C THR A 138 12.89 -3.60 -6.58
N GLY A 139 13.21 -4.19 -5.44
CA GLY A 139 12.98 -3.61 -4.13
C GLY A 139 13.06 -4.62 -3.00
N PHE A 140 13.03 -4.12 -1.77
CA PHE A 140 13.07 -4.95 -0.58
C PHE A 140 11.74 -5.66 -0.36
N SER A 141 11.75 -7.00 -0.39
CA SER A 141 10.60 -7.81 0.07
C SER A 141 10.32 -7.60 1.56
N ALA A 142 9.04 -7.52 1.94
CA ALA A 142 8.63 -7.40 3.33
C ALA A 142 9.13 -8.58 4.20
N LEU A 143 9.20 -9.78 3.62
CA LEU A 143 9.69 -10.98 4.30
C LEU A 143 11.19 -10.90 4.58
N VAL A 144 11.98 -10.44 3.61
CA VAL A 144 13.43 -10.23 3.80
C VAL A 144 13.68 -9.15 4.86
N GLN A 145 12.93 -8.04 4.82
CA GLN A 145 13.03 -6.99 5.85
C GLN A 145 12.69 -7.51 7.25
N LYS A 146 11.64 -8.36 7.35
CA LYS A 146 11.25 -9.00 8.61
C LYS A 146 12.35 -9.92 9.13
N GLN A 147 12.91 -10.75 8.26
CA GLN A 147 13.99 -11.66 8.62
C GLN A 147 15.23 -10.91 9.13
N ILE A 148 15.67 -9.85 8.42
CA ILE A 148 16.80 -9.02 8.87
C ILE A 148 16.53 -8.43 10.27
N LYS A 149 15.33 -7.89 10.50
CA LYS A 149 14.94 -7.32 11.79
C LYS A 149 14.85 -8.36 12.90
N GLN A 150 14.36 -9.56 12.59
CA GLN A 150 14.26 -10.67 13.54
C GLN A 150 15.65 -11.13 13.98
N ARG A 151 16.56 -11.38 13.04
CA ARG A 151 17.96 -11.75 13.34
C ARG A 151 18.66 -10.70 14.20
N LEU A 152 18.44 -9.41 13.91
CA LEU A 152 18.94 -8.32 14.75
C LEU A 152 18.33 -8.34 16.17
N ALA A 153 17.04 -8.64 16.29
CA ALA A 153 16.36 -8.72 17.59
C ALA A 153 16.83 -9.93 18.41
N ASP A 154 17.16 -11.03 17.74
CA ASP A 154 17.70 -12.26 18.34
C ASP A 154 19.19 -12.12 18.72
N GLY A 155 19.80 -10.98 18.41
CA GLY A 155 21.20 -10.68 18.73
C GLY A 155 22.20 -11.34 17.79
N GLU A 156 21.75 -11.88 16.66
CA GLU A 156 22.63 -12.48 15.68
C GLU A 156 23.58 -11.46 15.08
N VAL A 157 24.82 -11.90 14.86
CA VAL A 157 25.84 -11.11 14.18
C VAL A 157 25.93 -11.58 12.74
N PHE A 158 25.57 -10.70 11.82
CA PHE A 158 25.68 -10.95 10.38
C PHE A 158 26.07 -9.67 9.64
N THR A 159 26.49 -9.84 8.39
CA THR A 159 27.05 -8.82 7.52
C THR A 159 26.10 -8.42 6.40
N TYR A 160 26.40 -7.31 5.74
CA TYR A 160 25.65 -6.86 4.57
C TYR A 160 25.78 -7.82 3.37
N GLY A 161 26.87 -8.56 3.27
CA GLY A 161 27.03 -9.66 2.29
C GLY A 161 26.04 -10.79 2.55
N GLU A 162 25.89 -11.22 3.80
CA GLU A 162 24.88 -12.21 4.19
C GLU A 162 23.45 -11.67 4.02
N ALA A 163 23.22 -10.36 4.22
CA ALA A 163 21.93 -9.74 3.96
C ALA A 163 21.55 -9.70 2.47
N ILE A 164 22.53 -9.50 1.59
CA ILE A 164 22.37 -9.65 0.14
C ILE A 164 22.06 -11.10 -0.21
N GLU A 165 22.78 -12.06 0.38
CA GLU A 165 22.55 -13.47 0.11
C GLU A 165 21.17 -13.95 0.59
N MET A 166 20.69 -13.45 1.75
CA MET A 166 19.30 -13.67 2.19
C MET A 166 18.29 -13.19 1.14
N HIS A 167 18.54 -12.05 0.49
CA HIS A 167 17.67 -11.55 -0.56
C HIS A 167 17.72 -12.46 -1.81
N ASN A 168 18.91 -12.88 -2.24
CA ASN A 168 19.07 -13.81 -3.36
C ASN A 168 18.38 -15.15 -3.09
N GLN A 169 18.58 -15.72 -1.91
CA GLN A 169 17.94 -16.96 -1.49
C GLN A 169 16.41 -16.82 -1.52
N PHE A 170 15.88 -15.72 -0.97
CA PHE A 170 14.44 -15.43 -1.04
C PHE A 170 13.92 -15.39 -2.49
N MET A 171 14.68 -14.78 -3.41
CA MET A 171 14.29 -14.73 -4.82
C MET A 171 14.35 -16.12 -5.50
N ARG A 172 15.36 -16.95 -5.20
CA ARG A 172 15.44 -18.34 -5.69
C ARG A 172 14.31 -19.21 -5.14
N ASP A 173 13.99 -19.07 -3.87
CA ASP A 173 12.89 -19.82 -3.24
C ASP A 173 11.52 -19.40 -3.78
N LYS A 174 11.36 -18.11 -4.10
CA LYS A 174 10.18 -17.61 -4.79
C LYS A 174 10.07 -18.15 -6.22
N GLN A 175 11.18 -18.19 -6.96
CA GLN A 175 11.21 -18.72 -8.34
C GLN A 175 10.98 -20.23 -8.41
N SER A 176 11.49 -20.98 -7.44
CA SER A 176 11.31 -22.44 -7.34
C SER A 176 9.94 -22.85 -6.77
N GLY A 177 9.08 -21.89 -6.40
CA GLY A 177 7.78 -22.15 -5.79
C GLY A 177 7.83 -22.66 -4.34
N ARG A 178 9.03 -22.75 -3.73
CA ARG A 178 9.23 -23.15 -2.33
C ARG A 178 8.70 -22.12 -1.35
N LEU A 179 8.67 -20.86 -1.76
CA LEU A 179 7.94 -19.80 -1.08
C LEU A 179 6.75 -19.39 -1.95
N THR A 180 5.55 -19.77 -1.51
CA THR A 180 4.37 -19.04 -1.95
C THR A 180 4.50 -17.63 -1.40
N THR A 181 4.36 -16.62 -2.27
CA THR A 181 4.16 -15.24 -1.86
C THR A 181 2.81 -15.15 -1.15
N VAL A 182 2.68 -15.74 0.03
CA VAL A 182 1.69 -15.30 1.00
C VAL A 182 2.21 -13.93 1.39
N ALA A 183 1.69 -12.91 0.72
CA ALA A 183 1.95 -11.55 1.12
C ALA A 183 1.59 -11.47 2.60
N HIS A 184 2.56 -11.07 3.41
CA HIS A 184 2.39 -10.68 4.81
C HIS A 184 1.03 -9.98 4.99
N ASP A 185 0.27 -10.22 6.05
CA ASP A 185 -1.06 -9.61 6.28
C ASP A 185 -1.02 -8.07 6.15
N SER A 186 0.16 -7.45 6.34
CA SER A 186 0.38 -6.02 6.06
C SER A 186 0.32 -5.59 4.58
N CYS A 187 0.33 -6.54 3.65
CA CYS A 187 0.47 -6.35 2.21
C CYS A 187 -0.79 -6.82 1.45
N GLN A 188 -1.96 -6.73 2.08
CA GLN A 188 -3.26 -7.08 1.47
C GLN A 188 -3.47 -6.42 0.11
N TYR A 189 -3.04 -5.17 -0.08
CA TYR A 189 -3.08 -4.51 -1.40
C TYR A 189 -2.25 -5.24 -2.45
N ASN A 190 -1.02 -5.65 -2.10
CA ASN A 190 -0.13 -6.34 -3.04
C ASN A 190 -0.68 -7.73 -3.38
N GLN A 191 -1.26 -8.45 -2.40
CA GLN A 191 -1.92 -9.73 -2.66
C GLN A 191 -3.10 -9.55 -3.61
N PHE A 192 -4.00 -8.63 -3.27
CA PHE A 192 -5.15 -8.28 -4.08
C PHE A 192 -4.73 -7.91 -5.51
N PHE A 193 -3.69 -7.09 -5.67
CA PHE A 193 -3.20 -6.67 -6.97
C PHE A 193 -2.61 -7.82 -7.80
N MET A 194 -1.87 -8.74 -7.17
CA MET A 194 -1.32 -9.90 -7.87
C MET A 194 -2.43 -10.83 -8.36
N ASP A 195 -3.41 -11.12 -7.51
CA ASP A 195 -4.58 -11.94 -7.87
C ASP A 195 -5.43 -11.25 -8.95
N TYR A 196 -5.65 -9.93 -8.82
CA TYR A 196 -6.34 -9.09 -9.80
C TYR A 196 -5.63 -9.15 -11.16
N LYS A 197 -4.30 -8.99 -11.18
CA LYS A 197 -3.49 -9.00 -12.42
C LYS A 197 -3.46 -10.38 -13.09
N ALA A 198 -3.48 -11.45 -12.30
CA ALA A 198 -3.50 -12.82 -12.81
C ALA A 198 -4.81 -13.14 -13.55
N ASP A 199 -5.93 -12.60 -13.07
CA ASP A 199 -7.26 -12.79 -13.69
C ASP A 199 -7.48 -11.88 -14.92
N GLU A 200 -6.92 -10.66 -14.91
CA GLU A 200 -7.28 -9.58 -15.86
C GLU A 200 -6.33 -9.39 -17.06
N GLY A 201 -5.12 -9.95 -17.01
CA GLY A 201 -4.05 -9.50 -17.90
C GLY A 201 -3.65 -8.04 -17.64
N GLN A 202 -2.85 -7.42 -18.53
CA GLN A 202 -2.19 -6.12 -18.25
C GLN A 202 -3.09 -4.86 -18.32
N LYS A 203 -4.42 -4.97 -18.38
CA LYS A 203 -5.29 -3.78 -18.45
C LYS A 203 -5.41 -3.14 -17.06
N LEU A 204 -4.65 -2.06 -16.85
CA LEU A 204 -4.26 -1.50 -15.55
C LEU A 204 -5.16 -0.37 -15.00
N HIS A 205 -6.18 0.07 -15.73
CA HIS A 205 -6.83 1.35 -15.44
C HIS A 205 -7.75 1.35 -14.19
N SER A 206 -8.24 0.20 -13.72
CA SER A 206 -9.26 0.11 -12.64
C SER A 206 -8.77 -0.39 -11.27
N ASN A 207 -7.49 -0.73 -11.10
CA ASN A 207 -7.01 -1.38 -9.86
C ASN A 207 -7.22 -0.51 -8.59
N LYS A 208 -7.13 0.82 -8.70
CA LYS A 208 -7.36 1.71 -7.54
C LYS A 208 -8.83 1.70 -7.09
N ASP A 209 -9.75 1.69 -8.03
CA ASP A 209 -11.19 1.71 -7.77
C ASP A 209 -11.67 0.35 -7.26
N ALA A 210 -11.15 -0.74 -7.84
CA ALA A 210 -11.37 -2.10 -7.36
C ALA A 210 -10.80 -2.28 -5.93
N TRP A 211 -9.61 -1.75 -5.65
CA TRP A 211 -9.07 -1.77 -4.29
C TRP A 211 -9.91 -0.94 -3.33
N MET A 212 -10.48 0.19 -3.77
CA MET A 212 -11.35 1.02 -2.94
C MET A 212 -12.61 0.27 -2.47
N LEU A 213 -13.22 -0.54 -3.33
CA LEU A 213 -14.29 -1.46 -2.94
C LEU A 213 -13.81 -2.47 -1.89
N VAL A 214 -12.68 -3.14 -2.16
CA VAL A 214 -12.17 -4.20 -1.28
C VAL A 214 -11.74 -3.66 0.07
N ARG A 215 -10.99 -2.56 0.13
CA ARG A 215 -10.47 -1.97 1.37
C ARG A 215 -11.59 -1.53 2.32
N ASN A 216 -12.70 -1.01 1.77
CA ASN A 216 -13.80 -0.49 2.57
C ASN A 216 -14.76 -1.62 3.00
N SER A 217 -14.81 -2.75 2.27
CA SER A 217 -15.69 -3.87 2.61
C SER A 217 -15.27 -4.58 3.89
N ALA A 218 -16.20 -5.09 4.70
CA ALA A 218 -15.88 -5.90 5.88
C ALA A 218 -15.36 -7.32 5.53
N GLY A 219 -14.44 -7.85 6.35
CA GLY A 219 -13.91 -9.21 6.21
C GLY A 219 -12.64 -9.34 5.34
N PRO A 220 -12.25 -10.57 4.95
CA PRO A 220 -10.98 -10.82 4.26
C PRO A 220 -10.85 -10.04 2.96
N LYS A 221 -9.69 -9.41 2.74
CA LYS A 221 -9.41 -8.52 1.59
C LYS A 221 -8.81 -9.30 0.41
N THR A 222 -9.45 -10.42 0.03
CA THR A 222 -8.97 -11.31 -1.05
C THR A 222 -9.72 -11.06 -2.35
N TYR A 223 -9.02 -11.09 -3.49
CA TYR A 223 -9.63 -10.83 -4.80
C TYR A 223 -10.81 -11.75 -5.09
N ARG A 224 -10.64 -13.06 -4.83
CA ARG A 224 -11.68 -14.09 -5.05
C ARG A 224 -13.02 -13.78 -4.39
N ARG A 225 -13.00 -13.15 -3.20
CA ARG A 225 -14.24 -12.80 -2.48
C ARG A 225 -15.03 -11.70 -3.18
N TYR A 226 -14.36 -10.82 -3.91
CA TYR A 226 -14.96 -9.64 -4.53
C TYR A 226 -15.02 -9.71 -6.06
N GLN A 227 -14.60 -10.81 -6.68
CA GLN A 227 -14.47 -10.94 -8.14
C GLN A 227 -15.75 -10.54 -8.90
N GLY A 228 -16.93 -11.03 -8.48
CA GLY A 228 -18.20 -10.65 -9.12
C GLY A 228 -18.51 -9.15 -9.03
N ARG A 229 -18.29 -8.54 -7.86
CA ARG A 229 -18.54 -7.10 -7.64
C ARG A 229 -17.53 -6.21 -8.36
N ILE A 230 -16.29 -6.69 -8.47
CA ILE A 230 -15.27 -6.02 -9.27
C ILE A 230 -15.67 -6.05 -10.74
N ALA A 231 -16.28 -7.14 -11.24
CA ALA A 231 -16.82 -7.19 -12.59
C ALA A 231 -17.97 -6.18 -12.81
N GLU A 232 -18.83 -5.97 -11.82
CA GLU A 232 -19.90 -4.94 -11.88
C GLU A 232 -19.33 -3.52 -11.92
N ILE A 233 -18.35 -3.20 -11.07
CA ILE A 233 -17.63 -1.92 -11.12
C ILE A 233 -16.98 -1.70 -12.50
N ARG A 234 -16.43 -2.76 -13.10
CA ARG A 234 -15.86 -2.67 -14.46
C ARG A 234 -16.91 -2.31 -15.50
N GLN A 235 -18.11 -2.90 -15.43
CA GLN A 235 -19.20 -2.53 -16.34
C GLN A 235 -19.56 -1.05 -16.19
N ILE A 236 -19.69 -0.56 -14.96
CA ILE A 236 -19.98 0.86 -14.68
C ILE A 236 -18.89 1.77 -15.26
N LEU A 237 -17.61 1.42 -15.06
CA LEU A 237 -16.49 2.20 -15.59
C LEU A 237 -16.41 2.17 -17.12
N SER A 238 -16.70 1.03 -17.75
CA SER A 238 -16.73 0.92 -19.21
C SER A 238 -17.87 1.72 -19.86
N VAL A 239 -19.05 1.76 -19.22
CA VAL A 239 -20.21 2.54 -19.70
C VAL A 239 -19.95 4.05 -19.60
N GLY A 240 -19.26 4.49 -18.55
CA GLY A 240 -18.87 5.89 -18.38
C GLY A 240 -17.79 6.38 -19.38
N GLU A 241 -16.98 5.48 -19.93
CA GLU A 241 -16.01 5.79 -21.00
C GLU A 241 -16.72 5.94 -22.35
N VAL A 242 -17.69 5.08 -22.67
CA VAL A 242 -18.47 5.13 -23.92
C VAL A 242 -19.31 6.42 -24.02
N GLN A 243 -19.90 6.87 -22.91
CA GLN A 243 -20.69 8.11 -22.90
C GLN A 243 -19.85 9.38 -23.16
N GLN A 244 -18.55 9.35 -22.84
CA GLN A 244 -17.65 10.49 -23.11
C GLN A 244 -17.19 10.59 -24.55
N GLU A 245 -17.15 9.48 -25.30
CA GLU A 245 -16.89 9.50 -26.74
C GLU A 245 -18.12 9.97 -27.52
N THR A 246 -19.33 9.64 -27.05
CA THR A 246 -20.58 10.05 -27.71
C THR A 246 -20.96 11.52 -27.51
N GLU A 247 -20.39 12.20 -26.51
CA GLU A 247 -20.72 13.62 -26.21
C GLU A 247 -19.77 14.61 -26.91
N THR A 248 -18.67 14.14 -27.52
CA THR A 248 -17.71 15.01 -28.23
C THR A 248 -17.96 15.16 -29.73
N ASP A 249 -18.96 14.49 -30.31
CA ASP A 249 -19.20 14.53 -31.75
C ASP A 249 -20.62 14.97 -32.12
N LYS A 250 -21.07 16.07 -31.50
CA LYS A 250 -22.20 16.83 -32.03
C LYS A 250 -21.63 17.85 -33.02
N PRO A 251 -21.79 17.66 -34.35
CA PRO A 251 -21.36 18.67 -35.30
C PRO A 251 -22.11 19.97 -34.98
N LEU A 252 -21.37 21.07 -34.84
CA LEU A 252 -21.92 22.41 -34.84
C LEU A 252 -22.57 22.64 -36.20
N THR A 253 -23.87 22.38 -36.29
CA THR A 253 -24.71 22.87 -37.38
C THR A 253 -24.78 24.39 -37.25
N CYS A 254 -24.13 25.10 -38.16
CA CYS A 254 -24.41 26.51 -38.41
C CYS A 254 -25.87 26.65 -38.81
N PRO A 255 -26.67 27.51 -38.17
CA PRO A 255 -27.90 27.97 -38.80
C PRO A 255 -27.51 28.94 -39.91
N ASP A 256 -27.73 28.52 -41.16
CA ASP A 256 -27.94 29.45 -42.27
C ASP A 256 -29.10 30.39 -41.91
N VAL A 257 -29.02 31.63 -42.40
CA VAL A 257 -30.08 32.32 -43.16
C VAL A 257 -29.88 33.85 -43.09
N ILE A 258 -29.59 34.39 -44.27
CA ILE A 258 -29.99 35.67 -44.90
C ILE A 258 -29.46 36.98 -44.31
#